data_AF-A0A2A5XMU7-F1
#
_entry.id   AF-A0A2A5XMU7-F1
#
_cell.length_a   1.000
_cell.length_b   1.000
_cell.length_c   1.000
_cell.angle_alpha   90.00
_cell.angle_beta   90.00
_cell.angle_gamma   90.00
#
_symmetry.space_group_name_H-M   'P 1'
#
loop_
_entity.id
_entity.type
_entity.pdbx_description
1 polymer ?
#
loop_
_entity_poly.entity_id
_entity_poly.type
_entity_poly.pdbx_seq_one_letter_code
_entity_poly.pdbx_strand_id
1 'polypeptide(L)'
;LNAFDADPLSAFGGVLIANKKIDGDAAEKMNSLFFEIIIAPNYTDEAISILKSKKNRIILLQKKEVQKKFTVKSILNGSLKQESDNIKNISDNWKLVTKTKSEKNQLRDDLL
;
A
#
# COMPACT_ATOMS: atom_id res chain seq x y z
N LEU A 1 -1.36 -6.32 9.61
CA LEU A 1 -1.26 -7.73 9.15
C LEU A 1 -2.46 -8.13 8.30
N ASN A 2 -3.65 -7.54 8.50
CA ASN A 2 -4.85 -7.83 7.71
C ASN A 2 -4.65 -7.86 6.17
N ALA A 3 -3.75 -7.03 5.63
CA ALA A 3 -3.42 -7.06 4.20
C ALA A 3 -2.69 -8.34 3.74
N PHE A 4 -1.87 -8.94 4.61
CA PHE A 4 -1.19 -10.22 4.35
C PHE A 4 -2.18 -11.40 4.37
N ASP A 5 -3.16 -11.35 5.27
CA ASP A 5 -4.16 -12.41 5.44
C ASP A 5 -5.15 -12.52 4.26
N ALA A 6 -5.16 -11.54 3.35
CA ALA A 6 -5.99 -11.56 2.16
C ALA A 6 -5.58 -12.66 1.16
N ASP A 7 -4.29 -12.86 0.93
CA ASP A 7 -3.73 -13.96 0.13
C ASP A 7 -2.28 -14.26 0.55
N PRO A 8 -2.07 -15.11 1.57
CA PRO A 8 -0.74 -15.42 2.07
C PRO A 8 0.16 -16.16 1.07
N LEU A 9 -0.44 -16.95 0.15
CA LEU A 9 0.32 -17.76 -0.80
C LEU A 9 0.96 -16.86 -1.87
N SER A 10 0.19 -15.92 -2.41
CA SER A 10 0.70 -14.96 -3.40
C SER A 10 1.58 -13.87 -2.79
N ALA A 11 1.41 -13.57 -1.49
CA ALA A 11 2.24 -12.60 -0.79
C ALA A 11 3.68 -13.09 -0.54
N PHE A 12 3.95 -14.38 -0.70
CA PHE A 12 5.28 -14.96 -0.49
C PHE A 12 6.29 -14.40 -1.50
N GLY A 13 7.32 -13.70 -1.00
CA GLY A 13 8.32 -13.04 -1.85
C GLY A 13 7.85 -11.72 -2.45
N GLY A 14 6.73 -11.18 -1.96
CA GLY A 14 6.15 -9.94 -2.47
C GLY A 14 6.91 -8.67 -2.10
N VAL A 15 6.31 -7.54 -2.50
CA VAL A 15 6.75 -6.18 -2.17
C VAL A 15 5.78 -5.57 -1.16
N LEU A 16 6.31 -5.11 -0.02
CA LEU A 16 5.52 -4.41 1.00
C LEU A 16 5.72 -2.89 0.88
N ILE A 17 4.62 -2.13 0.88
CA ILE A 17 4.65 -0.68 0.88
C ILE A 17 3.82 -0.17 2.06
N ALA A 18 4.41 0.67 2.90
CA ALA A 18 3.74 1.34 4.01
C ALA A 18 3.58 2.83 3.72
N ASN A 19 2.41 3.38 4.02
CA ASN A 19 2.13 4.81 3.92
C ASN A 19 2.53 5.61 5.18
N LYS A 20 3.11 4.94 6.18
CA LYS A 20 3.55 5.52 7.47
C LYS A 20 4.91 5.00 7.85
N LYS A 21 5.53 5.67 8.82
CA LYS A 21 6.79 5.23 9.43
C LYS A 21 6.64 3.80 10.00
N ILE A 22 7.66 2.98 9.82
CA ILE A 22 7.76 1.65 10.42
C ILE A 22 8.59 1.72 11.70
N ASP A 23 8.04 1.23 12.80
CA ASP A 23 8.68 1.12 14.12
C ASP A 23 9.15 -0.32 14.42
N GLY A 24 9.76 -0.52 15.60
CA GLY A 24 10.30 -1.81 16.02
C GLY A 24 9.23 -2.91 16.05
N ASP A 25 8.12 -2.65 16.74
CA ASP A 25 6.98 -3.58 16.85
C ASP A 25 6.42 -4.01 15.49
N ALA A 26 6.25 -3.05 14.56
CA ALA A 26 5.83 -3.36 13.20
C ALA A 26 6.89 -4.17 12.45
N ALA A 27 8.17 -3.80 12.59
CA ALA A 27 9.28 -4.49 11.95
C ALA A 27 9.42 -5.94 12.44
N GLU A 28 9.21 -6.23 13.74
CA GLU A 28 9.23 -7.60 14.27
C GLU A 28 8.17 -8.47 13.61
N LYS A 29 6.92 -7.98 13.59
CA LYS A 29 5.79 -8.66 12.95
C LYS A 29 5.98 -8.84 11.45
N MET A 30 6.60 -7.88 10.78
CA MET A 30 6.95 -8.02 9.37
C MET A 30 8.08 -9.03 9.20
N ASN A 31 9.06 -9.08 10.11
CA ASN A 31 10.24 -9.94 9.96
C ASN A 31 9.92 -11.44 10.00
N SER A 32 8.80 -11.83 10.62
CA SER A 32 8.29 -13.21 10.55
C SER A 32 7.69 -13.57 9.19
N LEU A 33 7.38 -12.58 8.35
CA LEU A 33 6.90 -12.77 6.98
C LEU A 33 8.08 -12.86 5.99
N PHE A 34 7.90 -13.65 4.95
CA PHE A 34 8.84 -13.71 3.84
C PHE A 34 8.41 -12.74 2.73
N PHE A 35 9.20 -11.68 2.53
CA PHE A 35 9.05 -10.69 1.47
C PHE A 35 10.43 -10.21 1.01
N GLU A 36 10.53 -9.75 -0.23
CA GLU A 36 11.81 -9.34 -0.84
C GLU A 36 12.11 -7.86 -0.63
N ILE A 37 11.09 -7.01 -0.78
CA ILE A 37 11.24 -5.56 -0.80
C ILE A 37 10.28 -4.92 0.22
N ILE A 38 10.78 -3.93 0.96
CA ILE A 38 9.95 -3.05 1.79
C ILE A 38 10.22 -1.57 1.48
N ILE A 39 9.15 -0.81 1.33
CA ILE A 39 9.18 0.62 1.03
C ILE A 39 8.34 1.35 2.07
N ALA A 40 8.90 2.38 2.72
CA ALA A 40 8.19 3.21 3.68
C ALA A 40 8.72 4.65 3.65
N PRO A 41 7.93 5.64 4.07
CA PRO A 41 8.38 7.03 4.16
C PRO A 41 9.47 7.24 5.23
N ASN A 42 9.54 6.38 6.25
CA ASN A 42 10.54 6.46 7.32
C ASN A 42 10.63 5.14 8.11
N TYR A 43 11.71 4.95 8.87
CA TYR A 43 11.94 3.80 9.75
C TYR A 43 12.57 4.27 11.07
N THR A 44 12.29 3.61 12.19
CA THR A 44 13.12 3.75 13.40
C THR A 44 14.44 3.00 13.23
N ASP A 45 15.45 3.36 14.02
CA ASP A 45 16.75 2.66 14.02
C ASP A 45 16.59 1.18 14.41
N GLU A 46 15.69 0.91 15.37
CA GLU A 46 15.27 -0.43 15.77
C GLU A 46 14.66 -1.21 14.60
N ALA A 47 13.72 -0.61 13.86
CA ALA A 47 13.12 -1.22 12.69
C ALA A 47 14.15 -1.57 11.62
N ILE A 48 15.10 -0.66 11.36
CA ILE A 48 16.20 -0.91 10.42
C ILE A 48 17.06 -2.08 10.88
N SER A 49 17.40 -2.15 12.17
CA SER A 49 18.20 -3.24 12.75
C SER A 49 17.51 -4.59 12.55
N ILE A 50 16.22 -4.68 12.90
CA ILE A 50 15.41 -5.90 12.74
C ILE A 50 15.30 -6.29 11.26
N LEU A 51 14.96 -5.33 10.38
CA LEU A 51 14.74 -5.61 8.97
C LEU A 51 16.03 -6.06 8.26
N LYS A 52 17.20 -5.55 8.68
CA LYS A 52 18.51 -5.94 8.15
C LYS A 52 18.99 -7.33 8.59
N SER A 53 18.30 -7.98 9.53
CA SER A 53 18.62 -9.37 9.92
C SER A 53 18.55 -10.37 8.75
N LYS A 54 17.81 -10.04 7.68
CA LYS A 54 17.74 -10.83 6.44
C LYS A 54 18.63 -10.19 5.37
N LYS A 55 19.76 -10.84 5.05
CA LYS A 55 20.81 -10.33 4.13
C LYS A 55 20.29 -9.90 2.75
N ASN A 56 19.33 -10.62 2.19
CA ASN A 56 18.84 -10.39 0.84
C ASN A 56 17.61 -9.46 0.76
N ARG A 57 17.19 -8.85 1.88
CA ARG A 57 16.02 -7.96 1.92
C ARG A 57 16.40 -6.57 1.44
N ILE A 58 15.62 -6.04 0.49
CA ILE A 58 15.79 -4.67 -0.02
C ILE A 58 14.91 -3.73 0.81
N ILE A 59 15.53 -2.74 1.45
CA ILE A 59 14.85 -1.73 2.29
C ILE A 59 14.98 -0.38 1.60
N LEU A 60 13.85 0.20 1.18
CA LEU A 60 13.81 1.47 0.46
C LEU A 60 13.11 2.55 1.28
N LEU A 61 13.66 3.76 1.19
CA LEU A 61 13.06 4.96 1.76
C LEU A 61 12.30 5.73 0.66
N GLN A 62 11.00 5.93 0.87
CA GLN A 62 10.21 6.78 0.00
C GLN A 62 10.49 8.26 0.31
N LYS A 63 11.32 8.90 -0.52
CA LYS A 63 11.75 10.29 -0.33
C LYS A 63 10.68 11.34 -0.67
N LYS A 64 9.71 10.99 -1.51
CA LYS A 64 8.68 11.90 -2.01
C LYS A 64 7.35 11.18 -2.09
N GLU A 65 6.28 11.91 -1.83
CA GLU A 65 4.94 11.44 -2.15
C GLU A 65 4.81 11.23 -3.65
N VAL A 66 4.14 10.15 -4.04
CA VAL A 66 3.87 9.85 -5.43
C VAL A 66 2.68 10.70 -5.87
N GLN A 67 2.96 11.86 -6.47
CA GLN A 67 1.93 12.69 -7.09
C GLN A 67 1.99 12.51 -8.61
N LYS A 68 1.25 11.52 -9.11
CA LYS A 68 1.16 11.25 -10.54
C LYS A 68 -0.04 12.01 -11.10
N LYS A 69 0.21 13.11 -11.82
CA LYS A 69 -0.85 13.86 -12.51
C LYS A 69 -1.26 13.18 -13.81
N PHE A 70 -0.31 12.56 -14.51
CA PHE A 70 -0.55 11.90 -15.78
C PHE A 70 0.02 10.48 -15.78
N THR A 71 -0.73 9.55 -16.36
CA THR A 71 -0.26 8.21 -16.71
C THR A 71 0.05 8.18 -18.20
N VAL A 72 1.26 7.72 -18.51
CA VAL A 72 1.74 7.56 -19.88
C VAL A 72 1.90 6.07 -20.15
N LYS A 73 1.31 5.57 -21.25
CA LYS A 73 1.46 4.20 -21.72
C LYS A 73 2.06 4.22 -23.12
N SER A 74 3.21 3.58 -23.28
CA SER A 74 3.84 3.42 -24.59
C SER A 74 3.01 2.49 -25.47
N ILE A 75 2.90 2.83 -26.76
CA ILE A 75 2.26 2.03 -27.80
C ILE A 75 3.17 1.98 -29.03
N LEU A 76 2.87 1.11 -29.99
CA LEU A 76 3.60 1.10 -31.25
C LEU A 76 3.51 2.50 -31.88
N ASN A 77 4.67 3.07 -32.22
CA ASN A 77 4.82 4.39 -32.84
C ASN A 77 4.33 5.59 -32.00
N GLY A 78 4.19 5.45 -30.67
CA GLY A 78 3.83 6.62 -29.86
C GLY A 78 3.58 6.34 -28.37
N SER A 79 2.80 7.23 -27.76
CA SER A 79 2.38 7.09 -26.36
C SER A 79 0.98 7.66 -26.16
N LEU A 80 0.23 7.07 -25.24
CA LEU A 80 -1.03 7.60 -24.72
C LEU A 80 -0.74 8.29 -23.40
N LYS A 81 -1.19 9.54 -23.26
CA LYS A 81 -1.11 10.30 -22.01
C LYS A 81 -2.52 10.60 -21.53
N GLN A 82 -2.83 10.17 -20.32
CA GLN A 82 -4.11 10.40 -19.65
C GLN A 82 -3.86 11.02 -18.28
N GLU A 83 -4.81 11.80 -17.77
CA GLU A 83 -4.82 12.17 -16.35
C GLU A 83 -4.88 10.90 -15.49
N SER A 84 -4.17 10.90 -14.35
CA SER A 84 -4.22 9.75 -13.45
C SER A 84 -5.52 9.75 -12.68
N ASP A 85 -6.10 8.55 -12.54
CA ASP A 85 -7.29 8.36 -11.73
C ASP A 85 -6.94 8.51 -10.24
N ASN A 86 -7.08 9.73 -9.75
CA ASN A 86 -6.81 10.11 -8.36
C ASN A 86 -8.11 10.34 -7.58
N ILE A 87 -9.24 9.77 -8.04
CA ILE A 87 -10.53 9.93 -7.37
C ILE A 87 -10.40 9.37 -5.95
N LYS A 88 -10.64 10.23 -4.96
CA LYS A 88 -10.86 9.80 -3.58
C LYS A 88 -12.29 9.27 -3.51
N ASN A 89 -12.48 8.03 -3.10
CA ASN A 89 -13.81 7.49 -2.81
C ASN A 89 -14.47 8.38 -1.76
N ILE A 90 -15.41 9.22 -2.18
CA ILE A 90 -16.16 10.13 -1.31
C ILE A 90 -17.58 9.58 -1.30
N SER A 91 -17.99 9.07 -0.13
CA SER A 91 -19.33 8.53 0.10
C SER A 91 -20.46 9.52 -0.21
N ASP A 92 -20.16 10.82 -0.20
CA ASP A 92 -21.16 11.88 -0.38
C ASP A 92 -21.79 11.87 -1.78
N ASN A 93 -21.12 11.28 -2.78
CA ASN A 93 -21.63 11.15 -4.15
C ASN A 93 -22.37 9.82 -4.38
N TRP A 94 -22.50 8.97 -3.37
CA TRP A 94 -23.15 7.67 -3.53
C TRP A 94 -24.66 7.80 -3.43
N LYS A 95 -25.35 7.16 -4.37
CA LYS A 95 -26.80 7.06 -4.34
C LYS A 95 -27.21 5.76 -3.65
N LEU A 96 -27.93 5.87 -2.55
CA LEU A 96 -28.54 4.70 -1.90
C LEU A 96 -29.65 4.14 -2.80
N VAL A 97 -29.50 2.88 -3.22
CA VAL A 97 -30.46 2.17 -4.10
C VAL A 97 -31.24 1.06 -3.38
N THR A 98 -30.97 0.84 -2.08
CA THR A 98 -31.64 -0.16 -1.24
C THR A 98 -32.46 0.51 -0.12
N LYS A 99 -33.32 -0.26 0.55
CA LYS A 99 -34.21 0.26 1.62
C LYS A 99 -33.47 0.60 2.92
N THR A 100 -32.33 -0.02 3.17
CA THR A 100 -31.61 0.06 4.45
C THR A 100 -30.32 0.83 4.26
N LYS A 101 -30.06 1.78 5.15
CA LYS A 101 -28.81 2.54 5.15
C LYS A 101 -27.70 1.73 5.84
N SER A 102 -26.51 1.70 5.25
CA SER A 102 -25.32 1.10 5.85
C SER A 102 -24.95 1.81 7.16
N GLU A 103 -24.51 1.03 8.16
CA GLU A 103 -23.95 1.56 9.39
C GLU A 103 -22.59 2.22 9.14
N LYS A 104 -22.11 3.05 10.08
CA LYS A 104 -20.83 3.78 9.91
C LYS A 104 -19.63 2.87 9.64
N ASN A 105 -19.59 1.69 10.25
CA ASN A 105 -18.50 0.73 10.04
C ASN A 105 -18.59 0.08 8.65
N GLN A 106 -19.80 -0.28 8.20
CA GLN A 106 -20.03 -0.81 6.86
C GLN A 106 -19.68 0.23 5.78
N LEU A 107 -20.09 1.49 5.96
CA LEU A 107 -19.70 2.59 5.06
C LEU A 107 -18.18 2.78 4.98
N ARG A 108 -17.48 2.60 6.10
CA ARG A 108 -16.02 2.69 6.13
C ARG A 108 -15.38 1.54 5.35
N ASP A 109 -15.89 0.33 5.48
CA ASP A 109 -15.40 -0.83 4.76
C ASP A 109 -15.73 -0.73 3.26
N ASP A 110 -16.91 -0.23 2.89
CA ASP A 110 -17.27 0.00 1.48
C ASP A 110 -16.37 1.05 0.79
N LEU A 111 -15.84 2.02 1.55
CA LEU A 111 -14.97 3.08 1.04
C LEU A 111 -13.51 2.64 0.80
N LEU A 112 -13.08 1.56 1.46
CA LEU A 112 -11.72 1.01 1.41
C LEU A 112 -11.51 0.15 0.16
#